data_AF-A0A8S3H6Y6-F1
#
_entry.id   AF-A0A8S3H6Y6-F1
#
_cell.length_a   1.000
_cell.length_b   1.000
_cell.length_c   1.000
_cell.angle_alpha   90.00
_cell.angle_beta   90.00
_cell.angle_gamma   90.00
#
_symmetry.space_group_name_H-M   'P 1'
#
loop_
_entity.id
_entity.type
_entity.pdbx_description
1 polymer ?
#
loop_
_entity_poly.entity_id
_entity_poly.type
_entity_poly.pdbx_seq_one_letter_code
_entity_poly.pdbx_strand_id
1 'polypeptide(L)'
;FRQAVLALKIEEELNKSTNEKDTTSDGNKKLNDESKKHHSQLLQLLASECNCQANDIINFDLMLADTQPSCVGGLNNEFIYSGRLDNQMSSYCA
;
A
#
# COMPACT_ATOMS: atom_id res chain seq x y z
N PHE A 1 2.49 -10.91 -4.71
CA PHE A 1 3.44 -10.13 -5.53
C PHE A 1 3.11 -8.63 -5.63
N ARG A 2 1.88 -8.18 -5.92
CA ARG A 2 1.60 -6.73 -6.05
C ARG A 2 1.73 -5.90 -4.76
N GLN A 3 1.38 -6.44 -3.59
CA GLN A 3 1.44 -5.70 -2.31
C GLN A 3 2.86 -5.27 -1.90
N ALA A 4 3.87 -6.12 -2.15
CA ALA A 4 5.27 -5.80 -1.80
C ALA A 4 5.85 -4.67 -2.65
N VAL A 5 5.47 -4.60 -3.93
CA VAL A 5 5.87 -3.50 -4.84
C VAL A 5 5.30 -2.17 -4.35
N LEU A 6 4.09 -2.19 -3.77
CA LEU A 6 3.45 -0.98 -3.28
C LEU A 6 4.19 -0.36 -2.11
N ALA A 7 4.52 -1.15 -1.10
CA ALA A 7 5.20 -0.66 0.10
C ALA A 7 6.57 -0.05 -0.24
N LEU A 8 7.34 -0.72 -1.10
CA LEU A 8 8.66 -0.23 -1.52
C LEU A 8 8.54 1.07 -2.34
N LYS A 9 7.52 1.18 -3.19
CA LYS A 9 7.22 2.39 -3.95
C LYS A 9 6.72 3.53 -3.06
N ILE A 10 5.97 3.22 -1.99
CA ILE A 10 5.55 4.20 -0.97
C ILE A 10 6.76 4.74 -0.23
N GLU A 11 7.67 3.88 0.23
CA GLU A 11 8.89 4.32 0.93
C GLU A 11 9.77 5.20 0.05
N GLU A 12 9.93 4.85 -1.23
CA GLU A 12 10.70 5.65 -2.19
C GLU A 12 10.08 7.04 -2.42
N GLU A 13 8.76 7.12 -2.57
CA GLU A 13 8.03 8.37 -2.80
C GLU A 13 7.92 9.24 -1.53
N LEU A 14 7.81 8.64 -0.34
CA LEU A 14 7.78 9.36 0.94
C LEU A 14 9.16 9.88 1.38
N ASN A 15 10.24 9.19 1.02
CA ASN A 15 11.60 9.64 1.33
C ASN A 15 12.11 10.72 0.36
N LYS A 16 11.38 11.01 -0.72
CA LYS A 16 11.68 12.12 -1.62
C LYS A 16 11.26 13.42 -0.95
N SER A 17 12.23 14.26 -0.59
CA SER A 17 11.97 15.58 -0.01
C SER A 17 11.11 16.43 -0.96
N THR A 18 9.99 16.92 -0.43
CA THR A 18 9.06 17.82 -1.11
C THR A 18 9.80 19.07 -1.58
N ASN A 19 10.13 19.14 -2.87
CA ASN A 19 10.37 20.45 -3.48
C ASN A 19 8.99 21.05 -3.74
N GLU A 20 8.67 22.11 -3.00
CA GLU A 20 7.49 22.92 -3.22
C GLU A 20 7.45 23.38 -4.68
N LYS A 21 6.55 22.78 -5.46
CA LYS A 21 5.87 23.36 -6.62
C LYS A 21 4.86 22.33 -7.11
N ASP A 22 3.63 22.46 -6.66
CA ASP A 22 2.46 22.20 -7.50
C ASP A 22 1.27 22.99 -6.96
N THR A 23 1.32 24.29 -7.24
CA THR A 23 0.11 25.10 -7.34
C THR A 23 -0.36 25.15 -8.80
N THR A 24 -1.52 24.52 -9.01
CA THR A 24 -2.63 24.92 -9.90
C THR A 24 -2.58 24.74 -11.43
N SER A 25 -3.40 23.79 -11.91
CA SER A 25 -4.51 23.93 -12.89
C SER A 25 -5.14 22.52 -13.06
N ASP A 26 -6.43 22.21 -12.98
CA ASP A 26 -7.67 22.93 -13.24
C ASP A 26 -8.84 22.23 -12.51
N GLY A 27 -9.80 23.01 -12.02
CA GLY A 27 -11.12 22.54 -11.59
C GLY A 27 -11.35 22.51 -10.07
N ASN A 28 -12.21 23.42 -9.60
CA ASN A 28 -12.85 23.44 -8.27
C ASN A 28 -13.61 22.13 -7.94
N LYS A 29 -12.89 21.03 -7.67
CA LYS A 29 -13.45 19.87 -7.00
C LYS A 29 -13.18 20.06 -5.52
N LYS A 30 -14.23 20.26 -4.73
CA LYS A 30 -14.15 20.17 -3.26
C LYS A 30 -13.40 18.87 -2.94
N LEU A 31 -12.18 19.00 -2.43
CA LEU A 31 -11.46 17.87 -1.86
C LEU A 31 -12.28 17.42 -0.64
N ASN A 32 -12.57 16.13 -0.56
CA ASN A 32 -13.27 15.56 0.59
C ASN A 32 -12.42 15.80 1.85
N ASP A 33 -13.05 15.93 3.01
CA ASP A 33 -12.33 16.26 4.26
C ASP A 33 -11.26 15.20 4.61
N GLU A 34 -11.48 13.95 4.20
CA GLU A 34 -10.52 12.84 4.31
C GLU A 34 -9.27 13.05 3.43
N SER A 35 -9.40 13.70 2.27
CA SER A 35 -8.28 13.97 1.36
C SER A 35 -7.25 14.92 1.95
N LYS A 36 -7.60 15.68 3.01
CA LYS A 36 -6.70 16.57 3.74
C LYS A 36 -5.97 15.90 4.89
N LYS A 37 -6.43 14.72 5.34
CA LYS A 37 -5.85 13.99 6.48
C LYS A 37 -4.66 13.12 6.09
N HIS A 38 -4.52 12.83 4.79
CA HIS A 38 -3.50 11.93 4.28
C HIS A 38 -2.61 12.63 3.23
N HIS A 39 -1.37 12.16 3.13
CA HIS A 39 -0.41 12.67 2.16
C HIS A 39 -0.90 12.45 0.73
N SER A 40 -0.79 13.46 -0.13
CA SER A 40 -1.36 13.44 -1.49
C SER A 40 -0.79 12.31 -2.36
N GLN A 41 0.50 12.00 -2.22
CA GLN A 41 1.15 10.89 -2.94
C GLN A 41 0.55 9.52 -2.55
N LEU A 42 0.19 9.33 -1.27
CA LEU A 42 -0.44 8.09 -0.81
C LEU A 42 -1.83 7.91 -1.44
N LEU A 43 -2.65 8.98 -1.45
CA LEU A 43 -3.98 8.95 -2.07
C LEU A 43 -3.92 8.68 -3.57
N GLN A 44 -2.96 9.29 -4.27
CA GLN A 44 -2.78 9.08 -5.69
C GLN A 44 -2.32 7.66 -6.02
N LEU A 45 -1.45 7.08 -5.19
CA LEU A 45 -1.02 5.69 -5.35
C LEU A 45 -2.18 4.71 -5.13
N LEU A 46 -2.97 4.90 -4.07
CA LEU A 46 -4.16 4.08 -3.81
C LEU A 46 -5.16 4.20 -4.97
N ALA A 47 -5.41 5.41 -5.46
CA ALA A 47 -6.30 5.65 -6.60
C ALA A 47 -5.82 4.92 -7.87
N SER A 48 -4.51 4.93 -8.13
CA SER A 48 -3.89 4.21 -9.24
C SER A 48 -4.05 2.68 -9.12
N GLU A 49 -3.91 2.12 -7.92
CA GLU A 49 -4.04 0.67 -7.70
C GLU A 49 -5.49 0.20 -7.69
N CYS A 50 -6.42 1.04 -7.23
CA CYS A 50 -7.85 0.77 -7.25
C CYS A 50 -8.53 1.15 -8.57
N ASN A 51 -7.78 1.67 -9.55
CA ASN A 51 -8.29 2.16 -10.84
C ASN A 51 -9.45 3.17 -10.70
N CYS A 52 -9.39 4.05 -9.70
CA CYS A 52 -10.38 5.10 -9.45
C CYS A 52 -9.73 6.50 -9.38
N GLN A 53 -10.53 7.56 -9.27
CA GLN A 53 -9.99 8.90 -8.99
C GLN A 53 -9.78 9.06 -7.48
N ALA A 54 -8.79 9.86 -7.07
CA ALA A 54 -8.52 10.11 -5.64
C ALA A 54 -9.74 10.68 -4.90
N ASN A 55 -10.61 11.41 -5.60
CA ASN A 55 -11.85 11.96 -5.03
C ASN A 55 -12.98 10.93 -4.87
N ASP A 56 -12.86 9.76 -5.50
CA ASP A 56 -13.81 8.65 -5.36
C ASP A 56 -13.53 7.83 -4.09
N ILE A 57 -12.36 8.02 -3.47
CA ILE A 57 -11.97 7.37 -2.21
C ILE A 57 -12.69 8.06 -1.05
N ILE A 58 -13.60 7.34 -0.41
CA ILE A 58 -14.37 7.81 0.75
C ILE A 58 -13.63 7.51 2.05
N ASN A 59 -13.13 6.28 2.20
CA ASN A 59 -12.38 5.82 3.36
C ASN A 59 -11.55 4.58 2.97
N PHE A 60 -10.48 4.28 3.72
CA PHE A 60 -9.68 3.07 3.56
C PHE A 60 -9.14 2.61 4.92
N ASP A 61 -8.95 1.29 5.06
CA ASP A 61 -8.24 0.69 6.19
C ASP A 61 -7.04 -0.07 5.63
N LEU A 62 -5.85 0.26 6.12
CA LEU A 62 -4.58 -0.26 5.63
C LEU A 62 -3.82 -0.91 6.78
N MET A 63 -3.33 -2.12 6.54
CA MET A 63 -2.43 -2.81 7.46
C MET A 63 -1.04 -2.89 6.85
N LEU A 64 -0.02 -2.56 7.65
CA LEU A 64 1.36 -2.83 7.29
C LEU A 64 1.64 -4.32 7.47
N ALA A 65 2.29 -4.90 6.46
CA ALA A 65 2.74 -6.28 6.49
C ALA A 65 4.18 -6.34 5.98
N ASP A 66 4.91 -7.36 6.44
CA ASP A 66 6.24 -7.66 5.92
C ASP A 66 6.16 -7.91 4.40
N THR A 67 7.11 -7.33 3.67
CA THR A 67 7.21 -7.44 2.21
C THR A 67 8.05 -8.64 1.78
N GLN A 68 8.75 -9.28 2.72
CA GLN A 68 9.56 -10.45 2.45
C GLN A 68 8.67 -11.59 1.91
N PRO A 69 8.97 -12.14 0.71
CA PRO A 69 8.19 -13.23 0.16
C PRO A 69 8.39 -14.50 0.99
N SER A 70 7.35 -15.33 1.05
CA SER A 70 7.42 -16.65 1.65
C SER A 70 8.44 -17.53 0.91
N CYS A 71 9.17 -18.36 1.65
CA CYS A 71 10.14 -19.29 1.08
C CYS A 71 10.13 -20.63 1.82
N VAL A 72 10.69 -21.65 1.17
CA VAL A 72 10.97 -22.94 1.79
C VAL A 72 12.42 -22.93 2.25
N GLY A 73 12.67 -23.48 3.44
CA GLY A 73 14.02 -23.58 4.00
C GLY A 73 14.19 -24.78 4.92
N GLY A 74 15.31 -24.83 5.63
CA GLY A 74 15.80 -26.04 6.30
C GLY A 74 16.81 -26.79 5.43
N LEU A 75 17.61 -27.67 6.05
CA LEU A 75 18.67 -28.40 5.34
C LEU A 75 18.10 -29.30 4.24
N ASN A 76 16.89 -29.81 4.45
CA ASN A 76 16.17 -30.69 3.56
C ASN A 76 14.89 -30.04 3.01
N ASN A 77 14.81 -28.69 3.04
CA ASN A 77 13.61 -27.95 2.64
C ASN A 77 12.34 -28.34 3.44
N GLU A 78 12.52 -28.67 4.72
CA GLU A 78 11.45 -29.18 5.59
C GLU A 78 10.58 -28.10 6.25
N PHE A 79 10.94 -26.82 6.11
CA PHE A 79 10.22 -25.69 6.74
C PHE A 79 9.66 -24.70 5.72
N ILE A 80 8.53 -24.09 6.08
CA ILE A 80 7.95 -22.95 5.37
C ILE A 80 8.18 -21.70 6.21
N TYR A 81 8.87 -20.71 5.64
CA TYR A 81 9.04 -19.40 6.22
C TYR A 81 8.06 -18.44 5.55
N SER A 82 7.12 -17.92 6.33
CA SER A 82 6.14 -16.95 5.85
C SER A 82 5.63 -16.14 7.03
N GLY A 83 5.30 -14.87 6.79
CA GLY A 83 4.59 -14.05 7.77
C GLY A 83 3.13 -14.51 7.95
N ARG A 84 2.52 -14.13 9.08
CA ARG A 84 1.08 -14.29 9.38
C ARG A 84 0.55 -15.73 9.22
N LEU A 85 1.34 -16.74 9.62
CA LEU A 85 0.94 -18.15 9.50
C LEU A 85 -0.22 -18.53 10.43
N ASP A 86 -0.22 -18.02 11.66
CA ASP A 86 -1.36 -18.18 12.57
C ASP A 86 -2.41 -17.07 12.31
N ASN A 87 -3.68 -17.36 12.04
CA ASN A 87 -4.31 -18.66 11.76
C ASN A 87 -4.51 -18.87 10.24
N GLN A 88 -3.86 -18.07 9.40
CA GLN A 88 -4.13 -18.09 7.96
C GLN A 88 -3.79 -19.42 7.31
N MET A 89 -2.74 -20.11 7.77
CA MET A 89 -2.38 -21.42 7.23
C MET A 89 -3.48 -22.45 7.46
N SER A 90 -4.00 -22.53 8.69
CA SER A 90 -5.08 -23.47 9.02
C SER A 90 -6.35 -23.15 8.21
N SER A 91 -6.72 -21.87 8.12
CA SER A 91 -7.89 -21.45 7.34
C SER A 91 -7.76 -21.71 5.83
N TYR A 92 -6.54 -21.66 5.28
CA TYR A 92 -6.31 -21.98 3.88
C TYR A 92 -6.44 -23.48 3.58
N CYS A 93 -6.11 -24.34 4.54
CA CYS A 93 -6.15 -25.80 4.39
C CYS A 93 -7.45 -26.47 4.86
N ALA A 94 -8.39 -25.71 5.42
CA ALA A 94 -9.71 -26.19 5.81
C ALA A 94 -10.63 -26.34 4.58
#